data_AF-A0A7S3DP66-F1
#
_entry.id   AF-A0A7S3DP66-F1
#
_cell.length_a   1.000
_cell.length_b   1.000
_cell.length_c   1.000
_cell.angle_alpha   90.00
_cell.angle_beta   90.00
_cell.angle_gamma   90.00
#
_symmetry.space_group_name_H-M   'P 1'
#
loop_
_entity.id
_entity.type
_entity.pdbx_description
1 polymer ?
#
loop_
_entity_poly.entity_id
_entity_poly.type
_entity_poly.pdbx_seq_one_letter_code
_entity_poly.pdbx_strand_id
1 'polypeptide(L)'
;DPEQLLKELGPGLENVAHVLAVYSCKGGVGKSTIAVNLAYELARQGGRVGLLDLDLYGPSLPLLVQPKDKSIRKSSKKGSGMVYPIEHEGVRLLSLGFVNT
;
A
#
# COMPACT_ATOMS: atom_id res chain seq x y z
N ASP A 1 -11.54 20.42 5.42
CA ASP A 1 -11.97 19.91 4.11
C ASP A 1 -11.05 18.74 3.74
N PRO A 2 -11.58 17.52 3.53
CA PRO A 2 -10.79 16.35 3.14
C PRO A 2 -9.92 16.57 1.89
N GLU A 3 -10.36 17.36 0.92
CA GLU A 3 -9.58 17.66 -0.28
C GLU A 3 -8.36 18.55 0.03
N GLN A 4 -8.54 19.52 0.93
CA GLN A 4 -7.46 20.37 1.38
C GLN A 4 -6.42 19.59 2.20
N LEU A 5 -6.87 18.64 3.04
CA LEU A 5 -5.98 17.76 3.82
C LEU A 5 -5.10 16.90 2.90
N LEU A 6 -5.66 16.34 1.81
CA LEU A 6 -4.88 15.53 0.87
C LEU A 6 -3.79 16.33 0.16
N LYS A 7 -4.04 17.60 -0.16
CA LYS A 7 -3.05 18.51 -0.75
C LYS A 7 -1.91 18.82 0.23
N GLU A 8 -2.21 18.90 1.53
CA GLU A 8 -1.22 19.16 2.58
C GLU A 8 -0.32 17.95 2.90
N LEU A 9 -0.78 16.73 2.63
CA LEU A 9 -0.03 15.48 2.88
C LEU A 9 1.10 15.22 1.86
N GLY A 10 1.29 16.11 0.90
CA GLY A 10 2.44 16.15 -0.01
C GLY A 10 2.14 15.64 -1.43
N PRO A 11 3.09 15.84 -2.36
CA PRO A 11 2.88 15.63 -3.79
C PRO A 11 2.59 14.18 -4.18
N GLY A 12 2.91 13.22 -3.30
CA GLY A 12 2.64 11.80 -3.55
C GLY A 12 1.15 11.43 -3.54
N LEU A 13 0.29 12.25 -2.91
CA LEU A 13 -1.13 12.00 -2.75
C LEU A 13 -2.03 12.91 -3.59
N GLU A 14 -1.47 13.86 -4.34
CA GLU A 14 -2.22 14.84 -5.13
C GLU A 14 -3.24 14.19 -6.10
N ASN A 15 -2.92 13.00 -6.62
CA ASN A 15 -3.76 12.27 -7.56
C ASN A 15 -4.57 11.12 -6.93
N VAL A 16 -4.64 11.07 -5.59
CA VAL A 16 -5.37 10.05 -4.83
C VAL A 16 -6.74 10.60 -4.47
N ALA A 17 -7.80 10.01 -5.04
CA ALA A 17 -9.18 10.44 -4.76
C ALA A 17 -9.64 10.10 -3.35
N HIS A 18 -9.20 8.95 -2.82
CA HIS A 18 -9.63 8.44 -1.51
C HIS A 18 -8.47 7.78 -0.75
N VAL A 19 -8.41 8.04 0.55
CA VAL A 19 -7.48 7.38 1.48
C VAL A 19 -8.30 6.65 2.54
N LEU A 20 -8.15 5.32 2.60
CA LEU A 20 -8.84 4.46 3.56
C LEU A 20 -7.84 3.97 4.60
N ALA A 21 -7.98 4.42 5.84
CA ALA A 21 -7.17 3.95 6.95
C ALA A 21 -7.80 2.72 7.61
N VAL A 22 -7.09 1.60 7.59
CA VAL A 22 -7.50 0.35 8.25
C VAL A 22 -6.61 0.14 9.48
N TYR A 23 -7.18 0.23 10.67
CA TYR A 23 -6.45 0.17 11.94
C TYR A 23 -7.09 -0.80 12.95
N SER A 24 -6.33 -1.22 13.97
CA SER A 24 -6.81 -2.08 15.05
C SER A 24 -6.03 -1.84 16.33
N CYS A 25 -6.69 -1.89 17.48
CA CYS A 25 -6.04 -1.70 18.79
C CYS A 25 -5.49 -3.01 19.40
N LYS A 26 -5.62 -4.14 18.71
CA LYS A 26 -5.18 -5.47 19.17
C LYS A 26 -4.59 -6.27 18.01
N GLY A 27 -3.59 -7.10 18.31
CA GLY A 27 -3.07 -8.08 17.35
C GLY A 27 -4.07 -9.20 17.09
N GLY A 28 -3.98 -9.83 15.91
CA GLY A 28 -4.76 -11.03 15.57
C GLY A 28 -6.23 -10.82 15.18
N VAL A 29 -6.72 -9.57 15.12
CA VAL A 29 -8.12 -9.29 14.74
C VAL A 29 -8.40 -9.37 13.23
N GLY A 30 -7.40 -9.75 12.43
CA GLY A 30 -7.54 -9.86 10.98
C GLY A 30 -7.43 -8.53 10.21
N LYS A 31 -6.90 -7.46 10.82
CA LYS A 31 -6.68 -6.14 10.18
C LYS A 31 -6.06 -6.25 8.79
N SER A 32 -4.90 -6.93 8.69
CA SER A 32 -4.16 -7.05 7.42
C SER A 32 -4.92 -7.89 6.39
N THR A 33 -5.62 -8.94 6.83
CA THR A 33 -6.49 -9.75 5.97
C THR A 33 -7.60 -8.91 5.35
N ILE A 34 -8.26 -8.08 6.17
CA ILE A 34 -9.33 -7.18 5.69
C ILE A 34 -8.75 -6.14 4.72
N ALA A 35 -7.62 -5.51 5.06
CA ALA A 35 -6.99 -4.51 4.21
C ALA A 35 -6.60 -5.06 2.82
N VAL A 36 -6.01 -6.26 2.78
CA VAL A 36 -5.66 -6.95 1.53
C VAL A 36 -6.92 -7.25 0.72
N ASN A 37 -7.90 -7.95 1.29
CA ASN A 37 -9.10 -8.33 0.53
C ASN A 37 -9.86 -7.11 0.00
N LEU A 38 -9.95 -6.03 0.81
CA LEU A 38 -10.56 -4.79 0.38
C LEU A 38 -9.82 -4.17 -0.82
N ALA A 39 -8.49 -4.13 -0.79
CA ALA A 39 -7.69 -3.56 -1.88
C ALA A 39 -7.88 -4.34 -3.20
N TYR A 40 -7.87 -5.67 -3.13
CA TYR A 40 -8.04 -6.51 -4.31
C TYR A 40 -9.46 -6.46 -4.87
N GLU A 41 -10.48 -6.41 -4.00
CA GLU A 41 -11.86 -6.28 -4.47
C GLU A 41 -12.10 -4.92 -5.13
N LEU A 42 -11.56 -3.83 -4.58
CA LEU A 42 -11.64 -2.50 -5.21
C LEU A 42 -10.91 -2.48 -6.57
N ALA A 43 -9.77 -3.16 -6.69
CA ALA A 43 -9.07 -3.28 -7.97
C ALA A 43 -9.87 -4.13 -8.98
N ARG A 44 -10.48 -5.24 -8.53
CA ARG A 44 -11.35 -6.10 -9.34
C ARG A 44 -12.58 -5.36 -9.87
N GLN A 45 -13.08 -4.37 -9.14
CA GLN A 45 -14.16 -3.48 -9.56
C GLN A 45 -13.69 -2.36 -10.52
N GLY A 46 -12.42 -2.35 -10.94
CA GLY A 46 -11.85 -1.39 -11.89
C GLY A 46 -11.16 -0.18 -11.25
N GLY A 47 -10.99 -0.17 -9.93
CA GLY A 47 -10.29 0.89 -9.21
C GLY A 47 -8.77 0.88 -9.45
N ARG A 48 -8.15 2.07 -9.45
CA ARG A 48 -6.69 2.20 -9.36
C ARG A 48 -6.30 2.18 -7.89
N VAL A 49 -5.82 1.03 -7.41
CA VAL A 49 -5.63 0.80 -5.96
C VAL A 49 -4.15 0.67 -5.61
N GLY A 50 -3.78 1.36 -4.53
CA GLY A 50 -2.52 1.16 -3.83
C GLY A 50 -2.78 0.68 -2.40
N LEU A 51 -1.98 -0.27 -1.91
CA LEU A 51 -1.98 -0.72 -0.53
C LEU A 51 -0.61 -0.46 0.10
N LEU A 52 -0.61 0.38 1.12
CA LEU A 52 0.55 0.71 1.94
C LEU A 52 0.44 0.01 3.29
N ASP A 53 1.38 -0.89 3.57
CA ASP A 53 1.50 -1.60 4.84
C ASP A 53 2.60 -0.96 5.69
N LEU A 54 2.17 -0.39 6.83
CA LEU A 54 3.03 0.25 7.82
C LEU A 54 3.15 -0.59 9.12
N ASP A 55 2.69 -1.84 9.09
CA ASP A 55 2.74 -2.71 10.27
C ASP A 55 4.12 -3.37 10.39
N LEU A 56 4.87 -3.00 11.44
CA LEU A 56 6.21 -3.53 11.68
C LEU A 56 6.19 -4.90 12.38
N TYR A 57 5.12 -5.22 13.12
CA TYR A 57 5.08 -6.34 14.07
C TYR A 57 4.04 -7.42 13.72
N GLY A 58 3.08 -7.14 12.83
CA GLY A 58 2.06 -8.09 12.39
C GLY A 58 2.55 -9.06 11.30
N PRO A 59 1.84 -10.18 11.06
CA PRO A 59 2.01 -10.95 9.83
C PRO A 59 1.79 -10.02 8.64
N SER A 60 2.88 -9.79 7.91
CA SER A 60 3.02 -8.68 6.97
C SER A 60 2.40 -9.01 5.62
N LEU A 61 2.19 -7.98 4.79
CA LEU A 61 1.76 -8.13 3.40
C LEU A 61 2.47 -9.29 2.64
N PRO A 62 3.79 -9.52 2.79
CA PRO A 62 4.50 -10.68 2.22
C PRO A 62 3.92 -12.07 2.52
N LEU A 63 3.24 -12.27 3.65
CA LEU A 63 2.61 -13.55 3.98
C LEU A 63 1.30 -13.76 3.20
N LEU A 64 0.53 -12.69 3.06
CA LEU A 64 -0.80 -12.71 2.44
C LEU A 64 -0.74 -12.60 0.92
N VAL A 65 0.31 -11.95 0.39
CA VAL A 65 0.49 -11.72 -1.04
C VAL A 65 1.88 -12.15 -1.46
N GLN A 66 1.96 -13.05 -2.44
CA GLN A 66 3.21 -13.60 -2.94
C GLN A 66 3.43 -13.25 -4.42
N PRO A 67 3.84 -12.01 -4.73
CA PRO A 67 4.16 -11.63 -6.09
C PRO A 67 5.43 -12.34 -6.55
N LYS A 68 5.52 -12.60 -7.86
CA LYS A 68 6.70 -13.22 -8.49
C LYS A 68 7.95 -12.37 -8.31
N ASP A 69 7.81 -11.05 -8.40
CA ASP A 69 8.86 -10.08 -8.11
C ASP A 69 8.50 -9.31 -6.84
N LYS A 70 9.34 -9.42 -5.81
CA LYS A 70 9.20 -8.72 -4.53
C LYS A 70 10.11 -7.50 -4.42
N SER A 71 10.81 -7.13 -5.49
CA SER A 71 11.79 -6.05 -5.47
C SER A 71 11.13 -4.67 -5.40
N ILE A 72 11.42 -3.93 -4.34
CA ILE A 72 11.13 -2.49 -4.28
C ILE A 72 12.30 -1.78 -4.94
N ARG A 73 12.04 -1.15 -6.09
CA ARG A 73 13.08 -0.48 -6.88
C ARG A 73 13.04 1.01 -6.63
N LYS A 74 14.20 1.65 -6.49
CA LYS A 74 14.26 3.12 -6.41
C LYS A 74 13.79 3.73 -7.74
N SER A 75 13.05 4.83 -7.65
CA SER A 75 12.70 5.60 -8.84
C SER A 75 13.95 6.21 -9.45
N SER A 76 14.10 6.09 -10.77
CA SER A 76 15.18 6.71 -11.54
C SER A 76 15.05 8.23 -11.62
N LYS A 77 13.92 8.81 -11.18
CA LYS A 77 13.75 10.26 -11.06
C LYS A 77 14.65 10.81 -9.95
N LYS A 78 15.77 11.39 -10.38
CA LYS A 78 16.80 12.04 -9.55
C LYS A 78 16.15 13.01 -8.56
N GLY A 79 16.41 12.82 -7.26
CA GLY A 79 15.94 13.71 -6.19
C GLY A 79 14.53 13.45 -5.65
N SER A 80 13.76 12.51 -6.20
CA SER A 80 12.38 12.28 -5.74
C SER A 80 12.26 11.51 -4.41
N GLY A 81 13.28 10.72 -4.04
CA GLY A 81 13.19 9.79 -2.90
C GLY A 81 12.11 8.71 -3.05
N MET A 82 11.50 8.59 -4.24
CA MET A 82 10.37 7.70 -4.49
C MET A 82 10.82 6.29 -4.86
N VAL A 83 9.91 5.34 -4.67
CA VAL A 83 10.08 3.93 -5.02
C VAL A 83 9.01 3.51 -6.04
N TYR A 84 9.36 2.57 -6.92
CA TYR A 84 8.39 1.83 -7.71
C TYR A 84 7.79 0.74 -6.81
N PRO A 85 6.47 0.75 -6.59
CA PRO A 85 5.81 -0.27 -5.79
C PRO A 85 5.84 -1.62 -6.52
N ILE A 86 5.69 -2.69 -5.74
CA ILE A 86 5.45 -4.01 -6.32
C ILE A 86 4.05 -4.03 -6.91
N GLU A 87 3.85 -4.70 -8.04
CA GLU A 87 2.52 -4.85 -8.64
C GLU A 87 2.08 -6.32 -8.62
N HIS A 88 0.86 -6.56 -8.17
CA HIS A 88 0.27 -7.89 -8.12
C HIS A 88 -1.22 -7.81 -8.41
N GLU A 89 -1.68 -8.52 -9.46
CA GLU A 89 -3.08 -8.60 -9.89
C GLU A 89 -3.81 -7.24 -9.92
N GLY A 90 -3.14 -6.21 -10.43
CA GLY A 90 -3.71 -4.86 -10.56
C GLY A 90 -3.64 -3.99 -9.29
N VAL A 91 -3.08 -4.49 -8.19
CA VAL A 91 -2.84 -3.72 -6.96
C VAL A 91 -1.37 -3.34 -6.86
N ARG A 92 -1.10 -2.05 -6.57
CA ARG A 92 0.25 -1.57 -6.24
C ARG A 92 0.50 -1.69 -4.75
N LEU A 93 1.60 -2.33 -4.38
CA LEU A 93 1.91 -2.76 -3.03
C LEU A 93 3.20 -2.11 -2.54
N LEU A 94 3.15 -1.57 -1.33
CA LEU A 94 4.34 -1.15 -0.60
C LEU A 94 4.23 -1.66 0.84
N SER A 95 5.25 -2.37 1.31
CA SER A 95 5.35 -2.83 2.70
C SER A 95 6.81 -2.81 3.13
N LEU A 96 7.05 -2.43 4.38
CA LEU A 96 8.38 -2.60 5.01
C LEU A 96 8.78 -4.09 5.07
N GLY A 97 7.79 -5.00 5.07
CA GLY A 97 8.02 -6.43 5.05
C GLY A 97 8.71 -6.97 3.79
N PHE A 98 8.72 -6.22 2.67
CA PHE A 98 9.41 -6.62 1.44
C PHE A 98 10.86 -6.12 1.34
N VAL A 99 11.30 -5.22 2.23
CA VAL A 99 12.62 -4.56 2.13
C VAL A 99 13.78 -5.47 2.57
N ASN A 100 13.48 -6.58 3.26
CA ASN A 100 14.48 -7.50 3.85
C ASN A 100 14.52 -8.91 3.20
N THR A 101 13.90 -9.11 2.03
CA THR A 101 13.89 -10.40 1.30
C THR A 101 14.42 -10.24 -0.09
#